data_AF-A0A922I6K2-F1
#
_entry.id   AF-A0A922I6K2-F1
#
_cell.length_a   1.000
_cell.length_b   1.000
_cell.length_c   1.000
_cell.angle_alpha   90.00
_cell.angle_beta   90.00
_cell.angle_gamma   90.00
#
_symmetry.space_group_name_H-M   'P 1'
#
loop_
_entity.id
_entity.type
_entity.pdbx_description
1 polymer ?
#
loop_
_entity_poly.entity_id
_entity_poly.type
_entity_poly.pdbx_seq_one_letter_code
_entity_poly.pdbx_strand_id
1 'polypeptide(L)'
;MAELEQMAVNFSNYYFEQMEEPDNDDNVWNKLDANITFVYANASIYWLYLLLKETDLTDEHPIKEEIGRVRKYMNDYIQIKRDRPTLNVRIAKNLILNALWDPTSNNNKTNNQDKRKHDCDNGHTKAKKSKS
;
A
#
# COMPACT_ATOMS: atom_id res chain seq x y z
N MET A 1 -23.03 -26.66 -5.20
CA MET A 1 -23.88 -25.49 -5.53
C MET A 1 -24.16 -24.65 -4.29
N ALA A 2 -24.77 -25.21 -3.23
CA ALA A 2 -25.11 -24.46 -2.01
C ALA A 2 -23.92 -23.76 -1.30
N GLU A 3 -22.74 -24.39 -1.20
CA GLU A 3 -21.57 -23.77 -0.55
C GLU A 3 -21.01 -22.58 -1.32
N LEU A 4 -21.02 -22.63 -2.66
CA LEU A 4 -20.54 -21.55 -3.52
C LEU A 4 -21.47 -20.34 -3.43
N GLU A 5 -22.79 -20.58 -3.42
CA GLU A 5 -23.80 -19.55 -3.23
C GLU A 5 -23.64 -18.87 -1.87
N GLN A 6 -23.44 -19.65 -0.80
CA GLN A 6 -23.16 -19.09 0.52
C GLN A 6 -21.86 -18.26 0.54
N MET A 7 -20.80 -18.73 -0.11
CA MET A 7 -19.54 -17.99 -0.18
C MET A 7 -19.71 -16.66 -0.94
N ALA A 8 -20.46 -16.66 -2.04
CA ALA A 8 -20.75 -15.44 -2.81
C ALA A 8 -21.58 -14.45 -1.99
N VAL A 9 -22.61 -14.92 -1.27
CA VAL A 9 -23.42 -14.08 -0.37
C VAL A 9 -22.56 -13.49 0.73
N ASN A 10 -21.74 -14.29 1.40
CA ASN A 10 -20.84 -13.82 2.46
C ASN A 10 -19.87 -12.76 1.96
N PHE A 11 -19.27 -12.97 0.79
CA PHE A 11 -18.40 -11.99 0.17
C PHE A 11 -19.13 -10.69 -0.18
N SER A 12 -20.34 -10.78 -0.75
CA SER A 12 -21.13 -9.60 -1.10
C SER A 12 -21.53 -8.79 0.14
N ASN A 13 -21.96 -9.46 1.21
CA ASN A 13 -22.31 -8.81 2.46
C ASN A 13 -21.10 -8.10 3.07
N TYR A 14 -19.95 -8.77 3.11
CA TYR A 14 -18.69 -8.18 3.57
C TYR A 14 -18.30 -6.94 2.76
N TYR A 15 -18.42 -7.01 1.43
CA TYR A 15 -18.10 -5.89 0.56
C TYR A 15 -19.05 -4.70 0.78
N PHE A 16 -20.37 -4.94 0.87
CA PHE A 16 -21.33 -3.88 1.09
C PHE A 16 -21.19 -3.23 2.48
N GLU A 17 -20.99 -4.05 3.52
CA GLU A 17 -20.76 -3.57 4.88
C GLU A 17 -19.51 -2.67 4.95
N GLN A 18 -18.41 -3.09 4.33
CA GLN A 18 -17.20 -2.28 4.20
C GLN A 18 -17.44 -0.97 3.44
N MET A 19 -18.28 -0.96 2.41
CA MET A 19 -18.53 0.23 1.60
C MET A 19 -19.54 1.20 2.23
N GLU A 20 -20.42 0.71 3.10
CA GLU A 20 -21.46 1.49 3.79
C GLU A 20 -20.92 2.21 5.04
N GLU A 21 -19.86 1.69 5.67
CA GLU A 21 -19.19 2.37 6.76
C GLU A 21 -18.71 3.78 6.35
N PRO A 22 -18.76 4.80 7.23
CA PRO A 22 -18.20 6.11 6.91
C PRO A 22 -16.68 6.03 6.71
N ASP A 23 -16.15 6.96 5.92
CA ASP A 23 -14.71 7.01 5.66
C ASP A 23 -13.93 7.37 6.94
N ASN A 24 -12.95 6.53 7.27
CA ASN A 24 -12.01 6.71 8.37
C ASN A 24 -10.59 6.39 7.87
N ASP A 25 -9.57 7.06 8.39
CA ASP A 25 -8.16 6.92 7.98
C ASP A 25 -7.67 5.46 7.96
N ASP A 26 -8.21 4.63 8.86
CA ASP A 26 -7.87 3.20 8.96
C ASP A 26 -8.68 2.31 7.99
N ASN A 27 -9.90 2.72 7.63
CA ASN A 27 -10.81 1.92 6.81
C ASN A 27 -10.64 2.17 5.30
N VAL A 28 -10.21 3.38 4.92
CA VAL A 28 -10.03 3.78 3.51
C VAL A 28 -9.16 2.80 2.73
N TRP A 29 -8.11 2.25 3.38
CA TRP A 29 -7.23 1.26 2.76
C TRP A 29 -7.91 -0.08 2.52
N ASN A 30 -8.73 -0.56 3.46
CA ASN A 30 -9.47 -1.81 3.33
C ASN A 30 -10.53 -1.70 2.23
N LYS A 31 -11.23 -0.57 2.17
CA LYS A 31 -12.18 -0.28 1.08
C LYS A 31 -11.49 -0.23 -0.29
N LEU A 32 -10.31 0.37 -0.36
CA LEU A 32 -9.54 0.45 -1.60
C LEU A 32 -9.05 -0.94 -2.03
N ASP A 33 -8.55 -1.75 -1.09
CA ASP A 33 -8.18 -3.15 -1.33
C ASP A 33 -9.38 -3.97 -1.84
N ALA A 34 -10.54 -3.83 -1.22
CA ALA A 34 -11.77 -4.51 -1.61
C ALA A 34 -12.23 -4.09 -3.02
N ASN A 35 -12.24 -2.79 -3.32
CA ASN A 35 -12.64 -2.26 -4.63
C ASN A 35 -11.75 -2.77 -5.77
N ILE A 36 -10.44 -2.71 -5.58
CA ILE A 36 -9.50 -3.13 -6.63
C ILE A 36 -9.61 -4.64 -6.87
N THR A 37 -9.73 -5.42 -5.80
CA THR A 37 -9.90 -6.87 -5.88
C THR A 37 -11.20 -7.24 -6.61
N PHE A 38 -12.31 -6.56 -6.27
CA PHE A 38 -13.61 -6.79 -6.91
C PHE A 38 -13.60 -6.46 -8.40
N VAL A 39 -13.05 -5.30 -8.77
CA VAL A 39 -12.95 -4.86 -10.17
C VAL A 39 -12.08 -5.82 -10.99
N TYR A 40 -10.96 -6.29 -10.42
CA TYR A 40 -10.09 -7.29 -11.07
C TYR A 40 -10.78 -8.64 -11.26
N ALA A 41 -11.49 -9.13 -10.24
CA ALA A 41 -12.26 -10.37 -10.33
C ALA A 41 -13.34 -10.28 -11.41
N ASN A 42 -14.12 -9.19 -11.43
CA ASN A 42 -15.16 -8.98 -12.43
C ASN A 42 -14.61 -8.92 -13.86
N ALA A 43 -13.53 -8.17 -14.09
CA ALA A 43 -12.91 -8.10 -15.41
C ALA A 43 -12.41 -9.48 -15.88
N SER A 44 -11.85 -10.27 -14.97
CA SER A 44 -11.32 -11.61 -15.26
C SER A 44 -12.42 -12.63 -15.57
N ILE A 45 -13.51 -12.63 -14.78
CA ILE A 45 -14.65 -13.52 -14.99
C ILE A 45 -15.36 -13.15 -16.30
N TYR A 46 -15.49 -11.86 -16.59
CA TYR A 46 -16.09 -11.42 -17.84
C TYR A 46 -15.25 -11.78 -19.06
N TRP A 47 -13.92 -11.68 -18.97
CA TRP A 47 -13.02 -12.20 -20.00
C TRP A 47 -13.22 -13.70 -20.23
N LEU A 48 -13.30 -14.49 -19.15
CA LEU A 48 -13.57 -15.92 -19.22
C LEU A 48 -14.93 -16.20 -19.88
N TYR A 49 -15.96 -15.43 -19.52
CA TYR A 49 -17.29 -15.54 -20.11
C TYR A 49 -17.29 -15.32 -21.64
N LEU A 50 -16.57 -14.32 -22.13
CA LEU A 50 -16.44 -14.06 -23.57
C LEU A 50 -15.71 -15.21 -24.28
N LEU A 51 -14.68 -15.77 -23.63
CA LEU A 51 -13.97 -16.94 -24.14
C LEU A 51 -14.89 -18.16 -24.28
N LEU A 52 -15.76 -18.41 -23.29
CA LEU A 52 -16.74 -19.50 -23.34
C LEU A 52 -17.81 -19.30 -24.42
N LYS A 53 -18.12 -18.05 -24.75
CA LYS A 53 -19.07 -17.70 -25.80
C LYS A 53 -18.48 -17.76 -27.22
N GLU A 54 -17.22 -18.15 -27.36
CA GLU A 54 -16.49 -18.13 -28.64
C GLU A 54 -16.62 -16.78 -29.35
N THR A 55 -16.72 -15.69 -28.57
CA THR A 55 -16.80 -14.35 -29.14
C THR A 55 -15.42 -13.99 -29.69
N ASP A 56 -15.37 -13.57 -30.95
CA ASP A 56 -14.12 -13.21 -31.59
C ASP A 56 -13.51 -11.97 -30.91
N LEU A 57 -12.46 -12.20 -30.10
CA LEU A 57 -11.76 -11.18 -29.33
C LEU A 57 -10.58 -10.59 -30.10
N THR A 58 -10.44 -10.95 -31.38
CA THR A 58 -9.26 -10.65 -32.20
C THR A 58 -9.18 -9.16 -32.53
N ASP A 59 -10.30 -8.54 -32.88
CA ASP A 59 -10.40 -7.10 -33.18
C ASP A 59 -10.94 -6.30 -31.98
N GLU A 60 -10.19 -5.27 -31.55
CA GLU A 60 -10.56 -4.15 -30.64
C GLU A 60 -11.75 -4.34 -29.66
N HIS A 61 -11.85 -5.48 -28.98
CA HIS A 61 -12.92 -5.66 -28.00
C HIS A 61 -12.71 -4.69 -26.82
N PRO A 62 -13.73 -3.92 -26.40
CA PRO A 62 -13.61 -2.90 -25.34
C PRO A 62 -13.11 -3.46 -24.01
N ILE A 63 -13.29 -4.77 -23.80
CA ILE A 63 -12.74 -5.47 -22.62
C ILE A 63 -11.21 -5.36 -22.51
N LYS A 64 -10.48 -5.23 -23.62
CA LYS A 64 -9.02 -5.04 -23.58
C LYS A 64 -8.66 -3.70 -22.96
N GLU A 65 -9.44 -2.66 -23.27
CA GLU A 65 -9.29 -1.33 -22.66
C GLU A 65 -9.64 -1.37 -21.18
N GLU A 66 -10.73 -2.06 -20.82
CA GLU A 66 -11.16 -2.27 -19.44
C GLU A 66 -10.07 -2.98 -18.62
N ILE A 67 -9.51 -4.09 -19.12
CA ILE A 67 -8.38 -4.78 -18.46
C ILE A 67 -7.16 -3.86 -18.34
N GLY A 68 -6.88 -3.06 -19.37
CA GLY A 68 -5.83 -2.04 -19.33
C GLY A 68 -6.06 -1.00 -18.23
N ARG A 69 -7.31 -0.54 -18.08
CA ARG A 69 -7.74 0.40 -17.04
C ARG A 69 -7.60 -0.20 -15.65
N VAL A 70 -8.04 -1.44 -15.44
CA VAL A 70 -7.89 -2.15 -14.16
C VAL A 70 -6.42 -2.29 -13.78
N ARG A 71 -5.55 -2.65 -14.74
CA ARG A 71 -4.10 -2.75 -14.52
C ARG A 71 -3.50 -1.41 -14.12
N LYS A 72 -3.93 -0.32 -14.76
CA LYS A 72 -3.49 1.03 -14.40
C LYS A 72 -3.84 1.35 -12.95
N TYR A 73 -5.09 1.15 -12.54
CA TYR A 73 -5.51 1.41 -11.16
C TYR A 73 -4.78 0.54 -10.14
N MET A 74 -4.49 -0.72 -10.47
CA MET A 74 -3.70 -1.58 -9.59
C MET A 74 -2.26 -1.06 -9.43
N ASN A 75 -1.64 -0.60 -10.52
CA ASN A 75 -0.29 -0.01 -10.46
C ASN A 75 -0.28 1.29 -9.64
N ASP A 76 -1.26 2.18 -9.87
CA ASP A 76 -1.41 3.42 -9.13
C ASP A 76 -1.60 3.12 -7.62
N TYR A 77 -2.40 2.10 -7.31
CA TYR A 77 -2.61 1.65 -5.93
C TYR A 77 -1.33 1.13 -5.27
N ILE A 78 -0.58 0.28 -5.96
CA ILE A 78 0.71 -0.24 -5.47
C ILE A 78 1.67 0.94 -5.20
N GLN A 79 1.70 1.93 -6.10
CA GLN A 79 2.52 3.11 -5.94
C GLN A 79 2.11 3.94 -4.72
N ILE A 80 0.82 4.22 -4.56
CA ILE A 80 0.29 4.97 -3.41
C ILE A 80 0.58 4.25 -2.09
N LYS A 81 0.44 2.91 -2.05
CA LYS A 81 0.73 2.10 -0.86
C LYS A 81 2.22 2.12 -0.51
N ARG A 82 3.10 2.14 -1.52
CA ARG A 82 4.55 2.21 -1.36
C ARG A 82 5.04 3.60 -0.92
N ASP A 83 4.53 4.65 -1.54
CA ASP A 83 4.95 6.03 -1.33
C ASP A 83 4.18 6.70 -0.17
N ARG A 84 3.43 5.91 0.61
CA ARG A 84 2.68 6.38 1.78
C ARG A 84 3.63 7.11 2.73
N PRO A 85 3.36 8.38 3.09
CA PRO A 85 4.18 9.12 4.03
C PRO A 85 4.15 8.39 5.38
N THR A 86 5.31 7.91 5.81
CA THR A 86 5.48 7.30 7.13
C THR A 86 6.12 8.33 8.07
N LEU A 87 5.57 8.47 9.28
CA LEU A 87 6.18 9.35 10.28
C LEU A 87 7.51 8.74 10.72
N ASN A 88 8.61 9.46 10.50
CA ASN A 88 9.90 9.06 11.07
C ASN A 88 9.89 9.33 12.58
N VAL A 89 9.57 8.29 13.35
CA VAL A 89 9.46 8.34 14.82
C VAL A 89 10.73 8.90 15.47
N ARG A 90 11.91 8.63 14.91
CA ARG A 90 13.18 9.13 15.44
C ARG A 90 13.30 10.64 15.29
N ILE A 91 12.96 11.16 14.11
CA ILE A 91 12.98 12.61 13.86
C ILE A 91 11.90 13.29 14.70
N ALA A 92 10.68 12.73 14.76
CA ALA A 92 9.59 13.28 15.56
C ALA A 92 9.97 13.41 17.04
N LYS A 93 10.61 12.39 17.62
CA LYS A 93 11.13 12.45 19.01
C LYS A 93 12.14 13.58 19.18
N ASN A 94 13.08 13.73 18.26
CA ASN A 94 14.08 14.80 18.32
C ASN A 94 13.44 16.19 18.16
N LEU A 95 12.43 16.33 17.30
CA LEU A 95 11.69 17.58 17.14
C LEU A 95 10.97 17.97 18.43
N ILE A 96 10.33 17.03 19.11
CA ILE A 96 9.68 17.26 20.41
C ILE A 96 10.71 17.66 21.47
N LEU A 97 11.83 16.93 21.56
CA LEU A 97 12.90 17.23 22.53
C LEU A 97 13.54 18.59 22.29
N ASN A 98 13.71 18.98 21.02
CA ASN A 98 14.24 20.29 20.66
C ASN A 98 13.22 21.42 20.91
N ALA A 99 11.93 21.16 20.68
CA ALA A 99 10.86 22.12 20.97
C ALA A 99 10.66 22.35 22.47
N LEU A 100 10.93 21.33 23.29
CA LEU A 100 10.87 21.39 24.76
C LEU A 100 12.20 21.85 25.39
N TRP A 101 13.20 22.21 24.58
CA TRP A 101 14.50 22.63 25.10
C TRP A 101 14.45 24.09 25.55
N ASP A 102 14.55 24.31 26.87
CA ASP A 102 14.66 25.65 27.46
C ASP A 102 16.12 26.03 27.76
N PRO A 103 16.63 27.16 27.25
CA PRO A 103 18.01 27.59 27.46
C PRO A 103 18.32 27.95 28.92
N THR A 104 17.30 28.29 29.71
CA THR A 104 17.42 28.65 31.14
C THR A 104 17.68 27.46 32.06
N SER A 105 17.37 26.24 31.61
CA SER A 105 17.61 24.98 32.34
C SER A 105 19.07 24.52 32.27
N ASN A 106 19.85 25.02 31.29
CA ASN A 106 21.15 24.44 30.93
C ASN A 106 22.37 25.16 31.52
N ASN A 107 22.17 26.22 32.31
CA ASN A 107 23.28 26.92 32.99
C ASN A 107 23.93 26.14 34.15
N ASN A 108 23.48 24.91 34.44
CA ASN A 108 24.02 24.07 35.53
C ASN A 108 24.74 22.80 35.07
N LYS A 109 25.01 22.61 33.76
CA LYS A 109 25.63 21.37 33.25
C LYS A 109 26.79 21.61 32.27
N THR A 110 27.71 22.51 32.62
CA THR A 110 29.07 22.44 32.09
C THR A 110 29.87 21.45 32.93
N ASN A 111 29.87 20.18 32.53
CA ASN A 111 30.96 19.19 32.72
C ASN A 111 30.42 17.79 32.44
N ASN A 112 30.31 17.43 31.15
CA ASN A 112 30.75 16.12 30.70
C ASN A 112 30.78 16.14 29.18
N GLN A 113 31.99 16.34 28.67
CA GLN A 113 32.34 15.93 27.33
C GLN A 113 32.23 14.40 27.24
N ASP A 114 31.93 13.95 26.02
CA ASP A 114 32.30 12.66 25.45
C ASP A 114 31.20 11.59 25.27
N LYS A 115 31.23 11.01 24.06
CA LYS A 115 30.44 9.89 23.51
C LYS A 115 29.08 10.21 22.91
N ARG A 116 29.08 11.01 21.84
CA ARG A 116 28.15 10.74 20.71
C ARG A 116 28.91 9.93 19.66
N LYS A 117 28.85 8.60 19.79
CA LYS A 117 29.29 7.70 18.72
C LYS A 117 28.36 7.87 17.52
N HIS A 118 29.00 8.13 16.40
CA HIS A 118 28.46 8.32 15.08
C HIS A 118 28.25 6.96 14.44
N ASP A 119 27.09 6.31 14.64
CA ASP A 119 26.68 5.18 13.80
C ASP A 119 25.84 5.73 12.65
N CYS A 120 26.57 6.06 11.59
CA CYS A 120 26.06 6.06 10.24
C CYS A 120 26.55 4.75 9.62
N ASP A 121 25.68 3.79 9.39
CA ASP A 121 25.93 2.79 8.38
C ASP A 121 24.66 2.57 7.56
N ASN A 122 24.76 2.98 6.30
CA ASN A 122 23.77 2.85 5.26
C ASN A 122 24.52 2.23 4.08
N GLY A 123 24.08 1.06 3.60
CA GLY A 123 24.25 0.69 2.19
C GLY A 123 25.11 -0.54 1.87
N HIS A 124 24.40 -1.58 1.41
CA HIS A 124 24.71 -2.37 0.21
C HIS A 124 26.16 -2.84 -0.03
N THR A 125 26.45 -4.08 0.35
CA THR A 125 27.54 -4.87 -0.24
C THR A 125 27.09 -5.49 -1.57
N LYS A 126 27.41 -4.82 -2.70
CA LYS A 126 27.47 -5.49 -4.01
C LYS A 126 28.85 -6.15 -4.16
N ALA A 127 28.91 -7.46 -3.98
CA ALA A 127 30.11 -8.25 -4.25
C ALA A 127 30.40 -8.30 -5.76
N LYS A 128 31.49 -7.66 -6.20
CA LYS A 128 32.10 -7.89 -7.52
C LYS A 128 33.02 -9.10 -7.44
N LYS A 129 32.70 -10.14 -8.21
CA LYS A 129 33.56 -11.31 -8.49
C LYS A 129 34.73 -10.86 -9.39
N SER A 130 35.97 -10.98 -8.90
CA SER A 130 37.17 -10.98 -9.75
C SER A 130 37.63 -12.43 -9.97
N LYS A 131 37.74 -12.81 -11.25
CA LYS A 131 38.32 -14.06 -11.75
C LYS A 131 39.80 -14.15 -11.38
N SER A 132 40.24 -15.35 -11.02
CA SER A 132 41.59 -15.87 -11.29
C SER A 132 41.47 -17.26 -11.89
#